data_AF-A0A535X8K7-F1
#
_entry.id   AF-A0A535X8K7-F1
#
_cell.length_a   1.000
_cell.length_b   1.000
_cell.length_c   1.000
_cell.angle_alpha   90.00
_cell.angle_beta   90.00
_cell.angle_gamma   90.00
#
_symmetry.space_group_name_H-M   'P 1'
#
loop_
_entity.id
_entity.type
_entity.pdbx_description
1 polymer ?
#
loop_
_entity_poly.entity_id
_entity_poly.type
_entity_poly.pdbx_seq_one_letter_code
_entity_poly.pdbx_strand_id
1 'polypeptide(L)'
;MFAANDYLSARMRRFWQRTSIEMPKKLSPAQAMVIFALGKAYKTHRALLILCQDGYGEDAAILLRSLFELALDARYIARDPSGQAALRWIDYDAVTRYELARTVHTDPYFEVHRANAPGGEVVPVDAVEQALEAQRTHKFWANEKNGVLRHPKDWSGISRRQMARSVGWASHYSGLYALTSILAHSSVRASDHFVSSTADAGVVVNVRPGPDWVDHVLLSAHVYFYAVVRAWLKILKVPDRLREEFELHGHASWR
;
A
#
# COMPACT_ATOMS: atom_id res chain seq x y z
N MET A 1 6.77 16.33 -14.97
CA MET A 1 6.30 15.74 -13.69
C MET A 1 7.42 15.16 -12.79
N PHE A 2 8.57 14.75 -13.34
CA PHE A 2 9.71 14.27 -12.54
C PHE A 2 10.21 15.28 -11.50
N ALA A 3 10.47 16.53 -11.90
CA ALA A 3 10.97 17.57 -11.00
C ALA A 3 10.10 17.76 -9.73
N ALA A 4 8.77 17.71 -9.86
CA ALA A 4 7.86 17.81 -8.70
C ALA A 4 7.95 16.60 -7.76
N ASN A 5 8.14 15.40 -8.30
CA ASN A 5 8.30 14.18 -7.52
C ASN A 5 9.70 14.09 -6.87
N ASP A 6 10.75 14.43 -7.61
CA ASP A 6 12.11 14.52 -7.08
C ASP A 6 12.20 15.58 -6.00
N TYR A 7 11.55 16.74 -6.19
CA TYR A 7 11.47 17.77 -5.18
C TYR A 7 10.86 17.26 -3.87
N LEU A 8 9.71 16.58 -3.93
CA LEU A 8 9.03 16.05 -2.75
C LEU A 8 9.88 15.00 -2.03
N SER A 9 10.45 14.03 -2.75
CA SER A 9 11.29 12.98 -2.16
C SER A 9 12.63 13.52 -1.62
N ALA A 10 13.25 14.48 -2.31
CA ALA A 10 14.48 15.13 -1.86
C ALA A 10 14.23 16.00 -0.63
N ARG A 11 13.09 16.72 -0.58
CA ARG A 11 12.71 17.51 0.60
C ARG A 11 12.53 16.61 1.81
N MET A 12 11.84 15.50 1.61
CA MET A 12 11.62 14.52 2.65
C MET A 12 12.95 13.90 3.16
N ARG A 13 13.88 13.56 2.26
CA ARG A 13 15.24 13.11 2.63
C ARG A 13 15.98 14.15 3.48
N ARG A 14 15.98 15.42 3.05
CA ARG A 14 16.64 16.52 3.78
C ARG A 14 16.02 16.73 5.15
N PHE A 15 14.70 16.60 5.26
CA PHE A 15 13.99 16.71 6.53
C PHE A 15 14.55 15.72 7.56
N TRP A 16 14.71 14.44 7.21
CA TRP A 16 15.29 13.43 8.12
C TRP A 16 16.75 13.67 8.46
N GLN A 17 17.53 14.23 7.54
CA GLN A 17 18.95 14.51 7.81
C GLN A 17 19.14 15.66 8.80
N ARG A 18 18.18 16.57 8.90
CA ARG A 18 18.31 17.84 9.65
C ARG A 18 17.43 17.92 10.88
N THR A 19 16.36 17.14 10.92
CA THR A 19 15.33 17.24 11.95
C THR A 19 15.31 15.97 12.78
N SER A 20 15.57 16.12 14.07
CA SER A 20 15.24 15.09 15.04
C SER A 20 13.80 15.30 15.50
N ILE A 21 12.96 14.27 15.38
CA ILE A 21 11.65 14.24 16.02
C ILE A 21 11.80 13.35 17.25
N GLU A 22 11.60 13.91 18.43
CA GLU A 22 11.51 13.11 19.64
C GLU A 22 10.30 12.19 19.55
N MET A 23 10.56 10.89 19.56
CA MET A 23 9.54 9.87 19.54
C MET A 23 9.30 9.37 20.97
N PRO A 24 8.03 9.11 21.37
CA PRO A 24 7.76 8.49 22.66
C PRO A 24 8.41 7.11 22.72
N LYS A 25 8.83 6.68 23.93
CA LYS A 25 9.43 5.35 24.16
C LYS A 25 8.54 4.20 23.67
N LYS A 26 7.21 4.40 23.68
CA LYS A 26 6.23 3.47 23.12
C LYS A 26 5.37 4.21 22.10
N LEU A 27 5.38 3.72 20.87
CA LEU A 27 4.56 4.26 19.80
C LEU A 27 3.10 3.82 19.97
N SER A 28 2.16 4.72 19.71
CA SER A 28 0.77 4.31 19.51
C SER A 28 0.62 3.51 18.20
N PRO A 29 -0.43 2.70 18.04
CA PRO A 29 -0.68 1.97 16.79
C PRO A 29 -0.71 2.88 15.57
N ALA A 30 -1.28 4.08 15.70
CA ALA A 30 -1.33 5.05 14.59
C ALA A 30 0.06 5.59 14.24
N GLN A 31 0.91 5.85 15.24
CA GLN A 31 2.29 6.30 15.04
C GLN A 31 3.13 5.20 14.35
N ALA A 32 3.04 3.96 14.82
CA ALA A 32 3.68 2.81 14.18
C ALA A 32 3.21 2.65 12.71
N MET A 33 1.88 2.74 12.52
CA MET A 33 1.15 3.05 11.28
C MET A 33 1.97 3.83 10.26
N VAL A 34 2.03 5.12 10.54
CA VAL A 34 2.52 6.12 9.60
C VAL A 34 4.02 6.08 9.43
N ILE A 35 4.79 5.62 10.42
CA ILE A 35 6.24 5.44 10.28
C ILE A 35 6.55 4.33 9.28
N PHE A 36 5.89 3.17 9.43
CA PHE A 36 5.96 2.09 8.45
C PHE A 36 5.51 2.58 7.07
N ALA A 37 4.34 3.21 7.00
CA ALA A 37 3.76 3.65 5.74
C ALA A 37 4.67 4.64 5.02
N LEU A 38 5.29 5.56 5.74
CA LEU A 38 6.18 6.55 5.17
C LEU A 38 7.49 5.95 4.64
N GLY A 39 8.09 5.02 5.37
CA GLY A 39 9.27 4.29 4.92
C GLY A 39 9.00 3.47 3.65
N LYS A 40 7.90 2.72 3.64
CA LYS A 40 7.46 1.96 2.46
C LYS A 40 7.12 2.89 1.29
N ALA A 41 6.33 3.94 1.53
CA ALA A 41 5.93 4.89 0.50
C ALA A 41 7.12 5.60 -0.14
N TYR A 42 8.13 6.01 0.64
CA TYR A 42 9.34 6.62 0.11
C TYR A 42 10.11 5.66 -0.81
N LYS A 43 10.30 4.40 -0.38
CA LYS A 43 10.98 3.39 -1.21
C LYS A 43 10.21 3.09 -2.50
N THR A 44 8.89 2.87 -2.40
CA THR A 44 8.03 2.64 -3.56
C THR A 44 8.00 3.84 -4.51
N HIS A 45 7.95 5.06 -3.96
CA HIS A 45 8.01 6.31 -4.74
C HIS A 45 9.35 6.49 -5.45
N ARG A 46 10.48 6.13 -4.82
CA ARG A 46 11.77 6.16 -5.54
C ARG A 46 11.86 5.09 -6.61
N ALA A 47 11.35 3.89 -6.37
CA ALA A 47 11.36 2.79 -7.34
C ALA A 47 10.54 3.13 -8.59
N LEU A 48 9.32 3.65 -8.43
CA LEU A 48 8.50 4.07 -9.58
C LEU A 48 9.17 5.17 -10.40
N LEU A 49 9.92 6.10 -9.77
CA LEU A 49 10.60 7.16 -10.53
C LEU A 49 11.72 6.61 -11.39
N ILE A 50 12.49 5.65 -10.89
CA ILE A 50 13.54 4.97 -11.65
C ILE A 50 12.93 4.24 -12.84
N LEU A 51 11.87 3.46 -12.62
CA LEU A 51 11.17 2.77 -13.70
C LEU A 51 10.62 3.74 -14.75
N CYS A 52 9.98 4.83 -14.33
CA CYS A 52 9.47 5.84 -15.24
C CYS A 52 10.58 6.56 -16.02
N GLN A 53 11.77 6.77 -15.42
CA GLN A 53 12.91 7.39 -16.11
C GLN A 53 13.39 6.54 -17.29
N ASP A 54 13.31 5.22 -17.14
CA ASP A 54 13.74 4.27 -18.15
C ASP A 54 12.59 3.86 -19.10
N GLY A 55 11.38 4.43 -18.96
CA GLY A 55 10.22 4.15 -19.81
C GLY A 55 9.40 2.92 -19.43
N TYR A 56 9.52 2.40 -18.20
CA TYR A 56 8.74 1.28 -17.69
C TYR A 56 7.47 1.75 -16.96
N GLY A 57 6.61 2.48 -17.66
CA GLY A 57 5.42 3.10 -17.06
C GLY A 57 4.40 2.08 -16.55
N GLU A 58 4.17 0.98 -17.26
CA GLU A 58 3.25 -0.10 -16.87
C GLU A 58 3.71 -0.80 -15.58
N ASP A 59 5.00 -1.15 -15.49
CA ASP A 59 5.59 -1.76 -14.29
C ASP A 59 5.53 -0.79 -13.10
N ALA A 60 5.82 0.49 -13.36
CA ALA A 60 5.69 1.54 -12.36
C ALA A 60 4.23 1.72 -11.91
N ALA A 61 3.24 1.50 -12.79
CA ALA A 61 1.82 1.57 -12.47
C ALA A 61 1.36 0.43 -11.54
N ILE A 62 2.00 -0.74 -11.63
CA ILE A 62 1.78 -1.84 -10.65
C ILE A 62 2.27 -1.41 -9.26
N LEU A 63 3.46 -0.80 -9.17
CA LEU A 63 3.96 -0.25 -7.90
C LEU A 63 3.08 0.90 -7.37
N LEU A 64 2.56 1.73 -8.27
CA LEU A 64 1.64 2.81 -7.95
C LEU A 64 0.37 2.30 -7.26
N ARG A 65 -0.17 1.14 -7.65
CA ARG A 65 -1.30 0.51 -6.95
C ARG A 65 -0.99 0.29 -5.48
N SER A 66 0.19 -0.24 -5.18
CA SER A 66 0.62 -0.46 -3.78
C SER A 66 0.77 0.87 -3.03
N LEU A 67 1.29 1.91 -3.69
CA LEU A 67 1.39 3.25 -3.10
C LEU A 67 0.01 3.87 -2.83
N PHE A 68 -0.96 3.67 -3.73
CA PHE A 68 -2.35 4.09 -3.55
C PHE A 68 -3.00 3.41 -2.34
N GLU A 69 -2.91 2.08 -2.25
CA GLU A 69 -3.50 1.31 -1.13
C GLU A 69 -2.89 1.76 0.20
N LEU A 70 -1.57 1.98 0.24
CA LEU A 70 -0.87 2.46 1.42
C LEU A 70 -1.30 3.88 1.82
N ALA A 71 -1.47 4.77 0.84
CA ALA A 71 -1.97 6.12 1.07
C ALA A 71 -3.43 6.13 1.54
N LEU A 72 -4.24 5.22 1.01
CA LEU A 72 -5.62 5.01 1.41
C LEU A 72 -5.70 4.56 2.87
N ASP A 73 -4.90 3.56 3.27
CA ASP A 73 -4.81 3.08 4.66
C ASP A 73 -4.35 4.19 5.61
N ALA A 74 -3.28 4.91 5.26
CA ALA A 74 -2.75 6.01 6.06
C ALA A 74 -3.79 7.13 6.25
N ARG A 75 -4.53 7.47 5.19
CA ARG A 75 -5.56 8.51 5.22
C ARG A 75 -6.79 8.07 6.02
N TYR A 76 -7.18 6.80 5.92
CA TYR A 76 -8.29 6.25 6.68
C TYR A 76 -7.98 6.25 8.18
N ILE A 77 -6.81 5.74 8.57
CA ILE A 77 -6.34 5.77 9.96
C ILE A 77 -6.21 7.22 10.47
N ALA A 78 -5.66 8.13 9.68
CA ALA A 78 -5.52 9.54 10.09
C ALA A 78 -6.86 10.28 10.23
N ARG A 79 -7.98 9.72 9.74
CA ARG A 79 -9.34 10.28 9.92
C ARG A 79 -10.07 9.71 11.13
N ASP A 80 -9.57 8.64 11.74
CA ASP A 80 -10.18 8.03 12.92
C ASP A 80 -9.58 8.61 14.22
N PRO A 81 -10.27 9.52 14.91
CA PRO A 81 -9.77 10.08 16.17
C PRO A 81 -9.80 9.07 17.32
N SER A 82 -10.58 7.99 17.21
CA SER A 82 -10.69 6.97 18.27
C SER A 82 -9.45 6.07 18.36
N GLY A 83 -8.65 6.02 17.29
CA GLY A 83 -7.49 5.13 17.17
C GLY A 83 -7.85 3.66 16.94
N GLN A 84 -9.14 3.31 16.86
CA GLN A 84 -9.60 1.94 16.66
C GLN A 84 -9.20 1.37 15.30
N ALA A 85 -9.19 2.19 14.24
CA ALA A 85 -8.70 1.78 12.93
C ALA A 85 -7.21 1.39 13.00
N ALA A 86 -6.39 2.18 13.68
CA ALA A 86 -4.96 1.88 13.82
C ALA A 86 -4.72 0.63 14.68
N LEU A 87 -5.51 0.45 15.74
CA LEU A 87 -5.46 -0.74 16.59
C LEU A 87 -5.87 -1.99 15.81
N ARG A 88 -6.98 -1.91 15.05
CA ARG A 88 -7.39 -3.01 14.17
C ARG A 88 -6.34 -3.34 13.13
N TRP A 89 -5.64 -2.35 12.57
CA TRP A 89 -4.55 -2.56 11.62
C TRP A 89 -3.39 -3.34 12.25
N ILE A 90 -2.94 -2.97 13.45
CA ILE A 90 -1.79 -3.62 14.09
C ILE A 90 -2.13 -5.04 14.57
N ASP A 91 -3.35 -5.23 15.10
CA ASP A 91 -3.80 -6.54 15.58
C ASP A 91 -4.05 -7.53 14.43
N TYR A 92 -4.19 -7.04 13.20
CA TYR A 92 -4.32 -7.87 12.01
C TYR A 92 -3.03 -8.62 11.63
N ASP A 93 -1.88 -8.23 12.19
CA ASP A 93 -0.64 -9.01 12.03
C ASP A 93 -0.79 -10.42 12.62
N ALA A 94 -1.38 -10.54 13.82
CA ALA A 94 -1.64 -11.84 14.44
C ALA A 94 -2.55 -12.73 13.57
N VAL A 95 -3.55 -12.11 12.94
CA VAL A 95 -4.42 -12.78 11.96
C VAL A 95 -3.65 -13.26 10.75
N THR A 96 -2.80 -12.40 10.19
CA THR A 96 -1.99 -12.72 9.01
C THR A 96 -1.04 -13.87 9.30
N ARG A 97 -0.36 -13.85 10.45
CA ARG A 97 0.53 -14.93 10.90
C ARG A 97 -0.22 -16.24 11.08
N TYR A 98 -1.39 -16.22 11.71
CA TYR A 98 -2.24 -17.40 11.87
C TYR A 98 -2.73 -17.97 10.53
N GLU A 99 -3.13 -17.14 9.57
CA GLU A 99 -3.60 -17.61 8.26
C GLU A 99 -2.45 -18.16 7.40
N LEU A 100 -1.27 -17.56 7.46
CA LEU A 100 -0.07 -18.06 6.81
C LEU A 100 0.33 -19.43 7.39
N ALA A 101 0.40 -19.49 8.72
CA ALA A 101 0.59 -20.71 9.50
C ALA A 101 -0.37 -21.83 9.07
N ARG A 102 -1.67 -21.54 9.09
CA ARG A 102 -2.72 -22.47 8.69
C ARG A 102 -2.50 -22.97 7.26
N THR A 103 -2.24 -22.05 6.32
CA THR A 103 -1.96 -22.37 4.91
C THR A 103 -0.76 -23.30 4.76
N VAL A 104 0.36 -22.98 5.40
CA VAL A 104 1.58 -23.80 5.37
C VAL A 104 1.29 -25.21 5.91
N HIS A 105 0.48 -25.35 6.95
CA HIS A 105 0.13 -26.65 7.51
C HIS A 105 -0.84 -27.46 6.65
N THR A 106 -1.82 -26.83 6.02
CA THR A 106 -2.91 -27.53 5.33
C THR A 106 -2.71 -27.73 3.83
N ASP A 107 -1.84 -26.95 3.18
CA ASP A 107 -1.69 -26.99 1.73
C ASP A 107 -0.64 -28.04 1.31
N PRO A 108 -1.00 -28.99 0.42
CA PRO A 108 -0.08 -30.03 -0.09
C PRO A 108 1.18 -29.47 -0.76
N TYR A 109 1.13 -28.26 -1.32
CA TYR A 109 2.30 -27.60 -1.91
C TYR A 109 3.44 -27.51 -0.88
N PHE A 110 3.13 -27.07 0.34
CA PHE A 110 4.14 -26.93 1.39
C PHE A 110 4.54 -28.26 2.02
N GLU A 111 3.78 -29.33 1.84
CA GLU A 111 4.16 -30.67 2.32
C GLU A 111 5.44 -31.18 1.64
N VAL A 112 5.51 -31.03 0.31
CA VAL A 112 6.67 -31.43 -0.50
C VAL A 112 7.87 -30.50 -0.27
N HIS A 113 7.62 -29.23 0.03
CA HIS A 113 8.66 -28.23 0.27
C HIS A 113 9.16 -28.18 1.72
N ARG A 114 8.39 -28.67 2.71
CA ARG A 114 8.80 -28.74 4.13
C ARG A 114 10.05 -29.59 4.35
N ALA A 115 10.18 -30.70 3.62
CA ALA A 115 11.33 -31.60 3.74
C ALA A 115 12.65 -30.94 3.28
N ASN A 116 12.58 -29.87 2.49
CA ASN A 116 13.73 -29.16 1.94
C ASN A 116 13.92 -27.75 2.55
N ALA A 117 13.10 -27.36 3.53
CA ALA A 117 13.20 -26.08 4.20
C ALA A 117 14.11 -26.21 5.44
N PRO A 118 15.31 -25.59 5.46
CA PRO A 118 16.14 -25.55 6.66
C PRO A 118 15.41 -24.74 7.73
N GLY A 119 15.14 -25.36 8.88
CA GLY A 119 14.53 -24.67 10.03
C GLY A 119 13.07 -24.28 9.82
N GLY A 120 12.22 -25.22 9.39
CA GLY A 120 10.77 -25.02 9.30
C GLY A 120 10.22 -24.46 10.61
N GLU A 121 10.06 -23.14 10.68
CA GLU A 121 9.55 -22.48 11.86
C GLU A 121 8.11 -22.94 12.04
N VAL A 122 7.95 -23.80 13.05
CA VAL A 122 6.70 -24.06 13.74
C VAL A 122 6.09 -22.71 14.02
N VAL A 123 4.86 -22.53 13.56
CA VAL A 123 3.99 -21.40 13.91
C VAL A 123 4.14 -21.19 15.40
N PRO A 124 4.78 -20.10 15.86
CA PRO A 124 5.07 -19.99 17.26
C PRO A 124 3.72 -19.97 18.02
N VAL A 125 3.65 -20.71 19.12
CA VAL A 125 2.39 -20.98 19.87
C VAL A 125 1.69 -19.67 20.27
N ASP A 126 2.47 -18.60 20.42
CA ASP A 126 2.01 -17.24 20.66
C ASP A 126 1.11 -16.67 19.54
N ALA A 127 1.30 -17.09 18.29
CA ALA A 127 0.55 -16.60 17.14
C ALA A 127 -0.93 -17.03 17.19
N VAL A 128 -1.23 -18.22 17.71
CA VAL A 128 -2.62 -18.70 17.87
C VAL A 128 -3.33 -17.92 18.97
N GLU A 129 -2.68 -17.73 20.12
CA GLU A 129 -3.26 -16.96 21.23
C GLU A 129 -3.50 -15.50 20.85
N GLN A 130 -2.52 -14.86 20.19
CA GLN A 130 -2.66 -13.49 19.68
C GLN A 130 -3.78 -13.37 18.65
N ALA A 131 -3.94 -14.36 17.76
CA ALA A 131 -5.01 -14.38 16.78
C ALA A 131 -6.40 -14.54 17.42
N LEU A 132 -6.52 -15.39 18.45
CA LEU A 132 -7.77 -15.55 19.21
C LEU A 132 -8.15 -14.26 19.95
N GLU A 133 -7.18 -13.55 20.52
CA GLU A 133 -7.41 -12.27 21.18
C GLU A 133 -7.83 -11.18 20.18
N ALA A 134 -7.14 -11.10 19.05
CA ALA A 134 -7.51 -10.23 17.93
C ALA A 134 -8.93 -10.54 17.42
N GLN A 135 -9.32 -11.82 17.38
CA GLN A 135 -10.68 -12.23 17.01
C GLN A 135 -11.73 -11.80 18.04
N ARG A 136 -11.47 -11.94 19.35
CA ARG A 136 -12.39 -11.50 20.41
C ARG A 136 -12.66 -9.99 20.33
N THR A 137 -11.62 -9.22 20.02
CA THR A 137 -11.68 -7.76 19.95
C THR A 137 -12.34 -7.27 18.67
N HIS A 138 -11.89 -7.74 17.50
CA HIS A 138 -12.20 -7.13 16.21
C HIS A 138 -13.11 -7.97 15.30
N LYS A 139 -13.37 -9.22 15.68
CA LYS A 139 -14.19 -10.18 14.92
C LYS A 139 -13.78 -10.26 13.45
N PHE A 140 -12.49 -10.44 13.20
CA PHE A 140 -11.91 -10.56 11.86
C PHE A 140 -12.48 -11.73 11.05
N TRP A 141 -12.65 -12.88 11.70
CA TRP A 141 -13.26 -14.06 11.09
C TRP A 141 -14.76 -14.09 11.34
N ALA A 142 -15.51 -14.45 10.31
CA ALA A 142 -16.91 -14.85 10.46
C ALA A 142 -16.96 -16.33 10.83
N ASN A 143 -17.72 -16.67 11.88
CA ASN A 143 -18.08 -18.06 12.15
C ASN A 143 -19.11 -18.48 11.10
N GLU A 144 -18.73 -19.41 10.23
CA GLU A 144 -19.69 -20.08 9.38
C GLU A 144 -20.30 -21.29 10.05
N LYS A 145 -21.37 -21.80 9.41
CA LYS A 145 -22.03 -23.06 9.76
C LYS A 145 -20.94 -24.14 9.93
N ASN A 146 -20.96 -24.84 11.06
CA ASN A 146 -20.04 -25.93 11.45
C ASN A 146 -18.68 -25.49 12.04
N GLY A 147 -18.55 -24.26 12.56
CA GLY A 147 -17.38 -23.87 13.36
C GLY A 147 -16.12 -23.61 12.54
N VAL A 148 -16.23 -23.53 11.21
CA VAL A 148 -15.13 -23.16 10.32
C VAL A 148 -15.04 -21.63 10.27
N LEU A 149 -13.87 -21.10 10.61
CA LEU A 149 -13.56 -19.68 10.46
C LEU A 149 -13.34 -19.36 8.98
N ARG A 150 -14.14 -18.43 8.44
CA ARG A 150 -13.93 -17.94 7.08
C ARG A 150 -12.73 -17.00 7.01
N HIS A 151 -11.91 -17.12 5.97
CA HIS A 151 -10.78 -16.23 5.76
C HIS A 151 -11.25 -14.75 5.84
N PRO A 152 -10.57 -13.92 6.64
CA PRO A 152 -10.94 -12.53 6.83
C PRO A 152 -10.79 -11.77 5.51
N LYS A 153 -11.73 -10.87 5.21
CA LYS A 153 -11.74 -10.12 3.93
C LYS A 153 -10.69 -9.01 3.87
N ASP A 154 -10.55 -8.22 4.95
CA ASP A 154 -9.58 -7.11 5.04
C ASP A 154 -9.38 -6.70 6.52
N TRP A 155 -8.23 -6.11 6.82
CA TRP A 155 -7.86 -5.60 8.15
C TRP A 155 -8.76 -4.46 8.62
N SER A 156 -9.51 -3.80 7.74
CA SER A 156 -10.35 -2.63 8.08
C SER A 156 -11.81 -2.96 8.36
N GLY A 157 -12.29 -4.14 7.92
CA GLY A 157 -13.66 -4.62 8.14
C GLY A 157 -14.65 -4.09 7.11
N ILE A 158 -14.16 -3.24 6.21
CA ILE A 158 -14.87 -2.72 5.06
C ILE A 158 -14.06 -3.01 3.80
N SER A 159 -14.70 -2.99 2.64
CA SER A 159 -13.99 -3.11 1.36
C SER A 159 -13.12 -1.89 1.08
N ARG A 160 -12.07 -2.05 0.28
CA ARG A 160 -11.24 -0.94 -0.23
C ARG A 160 -12.07 0.15 -0.92
N ARG A 161 -13.15 -0.22 -1.61
CA ARG A 161 -14.11 0.74 -2.20
C ARG A 161 -14.83 1.58 -1.14
N GLN A 162 -15.29 0.96 -0.06
CA GLN A 162 -15.94 1.66 1.05
C GLN A 162 -14.94 2.56 1.78
N MET A 163 -13.71 2.09 2.00
CA MET A 163 -12.63 2.90 2.57
C MET A 163 -12.30 4.10 1.69
N ALA A 164 -12.18 3.90 0.38
CA ALA A 164 -11.97 4.99 -0.56
C ALA A 164 -13.08 6.04 -0.49
N ARG A 165 -14.36 5.62 -0.41
CA ARG A 165 -15.49 6.55 -0.22
C ARG A 165 -15.38 7.33 1.09
N SER A 166 -15.05 6.68 2.21
CA SER A 166 -14.96 7.34 3.52
C SER A 166 -13.85 8.38 3.60
N VAL A 167 -12.80 8.26 2.77
CA VAL A 167 -11.70 9.23 2.70
C VAL A 167 -11.82 10.27 1.56
N GLY A 168 -12.90 10.22 0.78
CA GLY A 168 -13.15 11.10 -0.37
C GLY A 168 -12.45 10.70 -1.67
N TRP A 169 -12.00 9.45 -1.78
CA TRP A 169 -11.22 8.92 -2.92
C TRP A 169 -11.98 7.88 -3.74
N ALA A 170 -13.31 7.96 -3.78
CA ALA A 170 -14.14 7.06 -4.56
C ALA A 170 -13.71 6.99 -6.04
N SER A 171 -13.41 8.13 -6.66
CA SER A 171 -12.95 8.22 -8.06
C SER A 171 -11.55 7.64 -8.26
N HIS A 172 -10.65 7.79 -7.29
CA HIS A 172 -9.31 7.18 -7.35
C HIS A 172 -9.40 5.65 -7.36
N TYR A 173 -10.32 5.09 -6.56
CA TYR A 173 -10.59 3.66 -6.57
C TYR A 173 -11.24 3.22 -7.90
N SER A 174 -12.26 3.93 -8.36
CA SER A 174 -12.98 3.54 -9.57
C SER A 174 -12.16 3.68 -10.85
N GLY A 175 -11.25 4.65 -10.92
CA GLY A 175 -10.36 4.87 -12.06
C GLY A 175 -9.02 4.16 -11.87
N LEU A 176 -8.14 4.77 -11.07
CA LEU A 176 -6.74 4.35 -11.01
C LEU A 176 -6.57 2.92 -10.48
N TYR A 177 -7.24 2.56 -9.37
CA TYR A 177 -7.11 1.20 -8.83
C TYR A 177 -7.59 0.15 -9.85
N ALA A 178 -8.68 0.41 -10.57
CA ALA A 178 -9.17 -0.49 -11.61
C ALA A 178 -8.16 -0.64 -12.77
N LEU A 179 -7.63 0.48 -13.29
CA LEU A 179 -6.69 0.45 -14.41
C LEU A 179 -5.35 -0.19 -14.04
N THR A 180 -4.82 0.10 -12.86
CA THR A 180 -3.58 -0.52 -12.37
C THR A 180 -3.76 -1.98 -11.99
N SER A 181 -4.96 -2.39 -11.57
CA SER A 181 -5.30 -3.80 -11.36
C SER A 181 -5.34 -4.59 -12.66
N ILE A 182 -5.85 -3.98 -13.75
CA ILE A 182 -5.84 -4.58 -15.10
C ILE A 182 -4.42 -4.98 -15.51
N LEU A 183 -3.45 -4.08 -15.31
CA LEU A 183 -2.03 -4.33 -15.57
C LEU A 183 -1.47 -5.43 -14.67
N ALA A 184 -1.71 -5.35 -13.36
CA ALA A 184 -1.19 -6.32 -12.39
C ALA A 184 -1.74 -7.75 -12.56
N HIS A 185 -2.96 -7.90 -13.08
CA HIS A 185 -3.59 -9.19 -13.30
C HIS A 185 -3.31 -9.80 -14.68
N SER A 186 -2.48 -9.13 -15.52
CA SER A 186 -2.20 -9.58 -16.89
C SER A 186 -3.47 -9.92 -17.68
N SER A 187 -4.52 -9.13 -17.48
CA SER A 187 -5.81 -9.38 -18.12
C SER A 187 -5.73 -9.22 -19.64
N VAL A 188 -6.73 -9.71 -20.38
CA VAL A 188 -6.81 -9.49 -21.84
C VAL A 188 -6.76 -8.00 -22.19
N ARG A 189 -7.32 -7.13 -21.35
CA ARG A 189 -7.19 -5.69 -21.57
C ARG A 189 -5.74 -5.20 -21.44
N ALA A 190 -4.95 -5.80 -20.56
CA ALA A 190 -3.54 -5.46 -20.43
C ALA A 190 -2.73 -5.87 -21.67
N SER A 191 -3.14 -6.93 -22.40
CA SER A 191 -2.41 -7.34 -23.61
C SER A 191 -2.45 -6.29 -24.71
N ASP A 192 -3.44 -5.39 -24.73
CA ASP A 192 -3.50 -4.27 -25.69
C ASP A 192 -2.26 -3.35 -25.58
N HIS A 193 -1.59 -3.32 -24.43
CA HIS A 193 -0.34 -2.56 -24.22
C HIS A 193 0.90 -3.30 -24.76
N PHE A 194 0.83 -4.62 -24.90
CA PHE A 194 1.97 -5.46 -25.30
C PHE A 194 1.84 -6.00 -26.71
N VAL A 195 0.65 -6.03 -27.28
CA VAL A 195 0.37 -6.62 -28.59
C VAL A 195 -0.51 -5.70 -29.39
N SER A 196 -0.03 -5.26 -30.55
CA SER A 196 -0.80 -4.51 -31.52
C SER A 196 -0.84 -5.24 -32.86
N SER A 197 -1.90 -5.00 -33.65
CA SER A 197 -2.01 -5.52 -35.01
C SER A 197 -2.14 -4.34 -35.96
N THR A 198 -1.37 -4.36 -37.05
CA THR A 198 -1.50 -3.38 -38.14
C THR A 198 -1.77 -4.10 -39.44
N ALA A 199 -2.55 -3.48 -40.33
CA ALA A 199 -2.95 -4.08 -41.61
C ALA A 199 -1.75 -4.53 -42.45
N ASP A 200 -0.62 -3.82 -42.34
CA ASP A 200 0.55 -4.02 -43.20
C ASP A 200 1.72 -4.75 -42.52
N ALA A 201 1.83 -4.73 -41.18
CA ALA A 201 2.96 -5.31 -40.44
C ALA A 201 2.61 -6.58 -39.63
N GLY A 202 1.35 -7.03 -39.67
CA GLY A 202 0.90 -8.18 -38.89
C GLY A 202 0.88 -7.88 -37.38
N VAL A 203 1.16 -8.91 -36.56
CA VAL A 203 1.18 -8.83 -35.10
C VAL A 203 2.52 -8.30 -34.61
N VAL A 204 2.50 -7.20 -33.86
CA VAL A 204 3.66 -6.56 -33.23
C VAL A 204 3.61 -6.81 -31.73
N VAL A 205 4.73 -7.26 -31.16
CA VAL A 205 4.90 -7.40 -29.70
C VAL A 205 5.74 -6.25 -29.16
N ASN A 206 5.11 -5.38 -28.36
CA ASN A 206 5.71 -4.22 -27.74
C ASN A 206 6.38 -4.61 -26.42
N VAL A 207 7.68 -4.89 -26.47
CA VAL A 207 8.50 -5.23 -25.29
C VAL A 207 9.49 -4.13 -24.90
N ARG A 208 9.54 -3.04 -25.66
CA ARG A 208 10.48 -1.94 -25.44
C ARG A 208 9.89 -0.95 -24.45
N PRO A 209 10.72 -0.34 -23.58
CA PRO A 209 10.28 0.77 -22.75
C PRO A 209 9.75 1.94 -23.61
N GLY A 210 8.77 2.66 -23.08
CA GLY A 210 8.06 3.72 -23.78
C GLY A 210 7.47 4.78 -22.86
N PRO A 211 6.85 5.83 -23.43
CA PRO A 211 6.23 6.89 -22.66
C PRO A 211 4.87 6.50 -22.06
N ASP A 212 4.32 5.36 -22.46
CA ASP A 212 3.03 4.86 -22.00
C ASP A 212 3.04 4.76 -20.47
N TRP A 213 1.92 5.18 -19.87
CA TRP A 213 1.72 5.26 -18.42
C TRP A 213 2.64 6.20 -17.62
N VAL A 214 3.79 6.63 -18.13
CA VAL A 214 4.79 7.44 -17.39
C VAL A 214 4.13 8.66 -16.74
N ASP A 215 3.44 9.51 -17.51
CA ASP A 215 2.85 10.73 -16.97
C ASP A 215 1.73 10.46 -15.95
N HIS A 216 0.90 9.44 -16.21
CA HIS A 216 -0.17 9.02 -15.30
C HIS A 216 0.40 8.55 -13.97
N VAL A 217 1.50 7.80 -14.03
CA VAL A 217 2.21 7.32 -12.84
C VAL A 217 2.82 8.48 -12.07
N LEU A 218 3.55 9.38 -12.74
CA LEU A 218 4.20 10.50 -12.07
C LEU A 218 3.21 11.46 -11.40
N LEU A 219 2.07 11.72 -12.04
CA LEU A 219 1.01 12.55 -11.45
C LEU A 219 0.43 11.88 -10.20
N SER A 220 0.03 10.62 -10.32
CA SER A 220 -0.63 9.88 -9.26
C SER A 220 0.32 9.58 -8.09
N ALA A 221 1.59 9.27 -8.37
CA ALA A 221 2.62 9.00 -7.39
C ALA A 221 2.84 10.21 -6.48
N HIS A 222 2.86 11.42 -7.05
CA HIS A 222 2.96 12.65 -6.27
C HIS A 222 1.79 12.77 -5.28
N VAL A 223 0.56 12.57 -5.76
CA VAL A 223 -0.67 12.67 -4.94
C VAL A 223 -0.64 11.69 -3.76
N TYR A 224 -0.33 10.41 -4.01
CA TYR A 224 -0.38 9.39 -2.96
C TYR A 224 0.80 9.45 -2.02
N PHE A 225 2.01 9.70 -2.53
CA PHE A 225 3.16 9.88 -1.65
C PHE A 225 2.93 11.09 -0.73
N TYR A 226 2.47 12.22 -1.28
CA TYR A 226 2.13 13.38 -0.47
C TYR A 226 1.03 13.10 0.55
N ALA A 227 0.00 12.31 0.20
CA ALA A 227 -1.04 11.93 1.16
C ALA A 227 -0.51 11.12 2.35
N VAL A 228 0.45 10.21 2.13
CA VAL A 228 1.17 9.50 3.20
C VAL A 228 1.96 10.49 4.06
N VAL A 229 2.70 11.41 3.44
CA VAL A 229 3.43 12.46 4.15
C VAL A 229 2.51 13.27 5.05
N ARG A 230 1.34 13.69 4.55
CA ARG A 230 0.38 14.44 5.37
C ARG A 230 -0.20 13.64 6.53
N ALA A 231 -0.49 12.35 6.31
CA ALA A 231 -0.97 11.48 7.39
C ALA A 231 0.09 11.37 8.50
N TRP A 232 1.35 11.22 8.12
CA TRP A 232 2.48 11.21 9.05
C TRP A 232 2.64 12.54 9.79
N LEU A 233 2.66 13.68 9.09
CA LEU A 233 2.75 15.01 9.72
C LEU A 233 1.65 15.21 10.76
N LYS A 234 0.41 14.80 10.42
CA LYS A 234 -0.75 14.91 11.30
C LYS A 234 -0.63 14.00 12.53
N ILE A 235 -0.34 12.71 12.33
CA ILE A 235 -0.35 11.71 13.41
C ILE A 235 0.83 11.89 14.36
N LEU A 236 2.02 12.25 13.84
CA LEU A 236 3.17 12.58 14.68
C LEU A 236 3.11 13.98 15.27
N LYS A 237 2.07 14.77 14.95
CA LYS A 237 1.89 16.15 15.42
C LYS A 237 3.12 17.02 15.16
N VAL A 238 3.70 16.89 13.97
CA VAL A 238 4.87 17.70 13.57
C VAL A 238 4.52 19.19 13.69
N PRO A 239 5.35 20.05 14.30
CA PRO A 239 5.07 21.47 14.46
C PRO A 239 4.74 22.19 13.15
N ASP A 240 3.84 23.16 13.15
CA ASP A 240 3.37 23.85 11.93
C ASP A 240 4.53 24.47 11.12
N ARG A 241 5.50 25.11 11.80
CA ARG A 241 6.73 25.65 11.17
C ARG A 241 7.50 24.63 10.32
N LEU A 242 7.41 23.35 10.67
CA LEU A 242 8.05 22.25 9.94
C LEU A 242 7.11 21.63 8.90
N ARG A 243 5.79 21.78 9.07
CA ARG A 243 4.80 21.37 8.07
C ARG A 243 4.75 22.31 6.87
N GLU A 244 4.95 23.61 7.07
CA GLU A 244 5.05 24.63 6.02
C GLU A 244 6.08 24.22 4.95
N GLU A 245 7.10 23.46 5.35
CA GLU A 245 8.04 22.89 4.40
C GLU A 245 7.39 21.93 3.39
N PHE A 246 6.37 21.19 3.78
CA PHE A 246 5.68 20.27 2.90
C PHE A 246 4.43 20.88 2.28
N GLU A 247 4.03 22.09 2.69
CA GLU A 247 2.95 22.83 2.05
C GLU A 247 3.40 23.27 0.67
N LEU A 248 2.82 22.65 -0.36
CA LEU A 248 3.03 23.02 -1.74
C LEU A 248 2.34 24.36 -2.00
N HIS A 249 3.05 25.46 -1.76
CA HIS A 249 2.65 26.76 -2.31
C HIS A 249 2.65 26.64 -3.84
N GLY A 250 1.47 26.62 -4.47
CA GLY A 250 1.35 26.93 -5.90
C GLY A 250 0.96 25.81 -6.88
N HIS A 251 0.46 24.65 -6.44
CA HIS A 251 -0.24 23.77 -7.38
C HIS A 251 -1.63 23.38 -6.85
N ALA A 252 -2.61 23.67 -7.70
CA ALA A 252 -4.04 23.62 -7.48
C ALA A 252 -4.48 22.51 -6.53
N SER A 253 -5.42 22.86 -5.68
CA SER A 253 -6.23 21.94 -4.92
C SER A 253 -6.78 20.85 -5.83
N TRP A 254 -6.13 19.68 -5.86
CA TRP A 254 -6.75 18.44 -6.28
C TRP A 254 -7.69 18.01 -5.15
N ARG A 255 -8.84 18.69 -5.08
CA ARG A 255 -9.97 18.35 -4.21
C ARG A 255 -10.60 17.06 -4.68
#